data_AF-A0A5M1QE76-F1
#
_entry.id   AF-A0A5M1QE76-F1
#
_cell.length_a   1.000
_cell.length_b   1.000
_cell.length_c   1.000
_cell.angle_alpha   90.00
_cell.angle_beta   90.00
_cell.angle_gamma   90.00
#
_symmetry.space_group_name_H-M   'P 1'
#
loop_
_entity.id
_entity.type
_entity.pdbx_description
1 polymer ?
#
loop_
_entity_poly.entity_id
_entity_poly.type
_entity_poly.pdbx_seq_one_letter_code
_entity_poly.pdbx_strand_id
1 'polypeptide(L)'
;MAGLYYDTLHFSDTVLYFAATENGLVYIGTQAEKIQSAKQNVEKMHIYKEELLAYLNGELTDFTVPLHLTATPLQMEVFQALKTIPYGETRTYTEIAAQINRPKAVRAVGTAIGRNPLLFVIPCHRVIGKNGKLTGYSGGIRMKESLLNLEKVNLNQLSF
;
A
#
# COMPACT_ATOMS: atom_id res chain seq x y z
N MET A 1 17.92 12.53 17.28
CA MET A 1 17.37 11.68 16.19
C MET A 1 15.95 11.33 16.56
N ALA A 2 14.97 11.55 15.66
CA ALA A 2 13.60 11.10 15.90
C ALA A 2 13.58 9.58 16.05
N GLY A 3 12.84 9.07 17.04
CA GLY A 3 12.70 7.63 17.23
C GLY A 3 11.98 6.99 16.05
N LEU A 4 12.44 5.81 15.62
CA LEU A 4 11.73 4.94 14.69
C LEU A 4 11.19 3.76 15.48
N TYR A 5 9.87 3.59 15.45
CA TYR A 5 9.17 2.54 16.17
C TYR A 5 8.44 1.62 15.22
N TYR A 6 8.27 0.36 15.60
CA TYR A 6 7.49 -0.58 14.82
C TYR A 6 6.63 -1.47 15.71
N ASP A 7 5.62 -2.06 15.10
CA ASP A 7 4.92 -3.23 15.62
C ASP A 7 4.54 -4.14 14.45
N THR A 8 3.97 -5.30 14.77
CA THR A 8 3.54 -6.29 13.79
C THR A 8 2.08 -6.67 13.95
N LEU A 9 1.51 -7.14 12.86
CA LEU A 9 0.20 -7.79 12.83
C LEU A 9 0.22 -8.94 11.82
N HIS A 10 -0.77 -9.80 11.89
CA HIS A 10 -0.95 -10.89 10.93
C HIS A 10 -2.10 -10.55 9.99
N PHE A 11 -1.92 -10.82 8.70
CA PHE A 11 -2.99 -10.81 7.73
C PHE A 11 -2.87 -12.06 6.86
N SER A 12 -3.90 -12.92 6.91
CA SER A 12 -3.79 -14.31 6.43
C SER A 12 -2.55 -14.98 7.07
N ASP A 13 -1.76 -15.74 6.30
CA ASP A 13 -0.54 -16.39 6.78
C ASP A 13 0.71 -15.48 6.74
N THR A 14 0.54 -14.16 6.59
CA THR A 14 1.67 -13.22 6.40
C THR A 14 1.84 -12.29 7.61
N VAL A 15 3.07 -12.19 8.10
CA VAL A 15 3.47 -11.16 9.07
C VAL A 15 3.64 -9.83 8.34
N LEU A 16 2.93 -8.81 8.82
CA LEU A 16 3.07 -7.44 8.38
C LEU A 16 3.81 -6.64 9.44
N TYR A 17 4.80 -5.89 8.98
CA TYR A 17 5.57 -4.93 9.76
C TYR A 17 5.10 -3.54 9.39
N PHE A 18 4.84 -2.71 10.38
CA PHE A 18 4.55 -1.30 10.17
C PHE A 18 5.38 -0.46 11.12
N ALA A 19 5.93 0.63 10.60
CA ALA A 19 6.84 1.49 11.35
C ALA A 19 6.51 2.97 11.15
N ALA A 20 6.72 3.74 12.21
CA ALA A 20 6.44 5.16 12.26
C ALA A 20 7.56 5.93 12.96
N THR A 21 7.73 7.19 12.57
CA THR A 21 8.45 8.18 13.37
C THR A 21 7.45 9.02 14.17
N GLU A 22 7.96 9.97 14.95
CA GLU A 22 7.12 10.98 15.63
C GLU A 22 6.25 11.81 14.67
N ASN A 23 6.54 11.79 13.35
CA ASN A 23 5.80 12.53 12.33
C ASN A 23 4.76 11.68 11.58
N GLY A 24 4.71 10.35 11.79
CA GLY A 24 3.78 9.47 11.09
C GLY A 24 4.37 8.16 10.58
N LEU A 25 3.52 7.34 9.96
CA LEU A 25 3.90 6.09 9.30
C LEU A 25 4.90 6.34 8.17
N VAL A 26 5.94 5.53 8.16
CA VAL A 26 6.98 5.53 7.12
C VAL A 26 7.03 4.21 6.35
N TYR A 27 6.50 3.12 6.92
CA TYR A 27 6.55 1.80 6.30
C TYR A 27 5.38 0.92 6.73
N ILE A 28 4.81 0.19 5.77
CA ILE A 28 3.92 -0.97 5.96
C ILE A 28 4.29 -2.01 4.90
N GLY A 29 4.70 -3.20 5.30
CA GLY A 29 5.04 -4.26 4.37
C GLY A 29 5.52 -5.55 5.03
N THR A 30 6.07 -6.46 4.22
CA THR A 30 6.46 -7.82 4.65
C THR A 30 7.96 -8.00 4.87
N GLN A 31 8.76 -6.96 4.59
CA GLN A 31 10.23 -7.00 4.62
C GLN A 31 10.75 -6.43 5.95
N ALA A 32 11.10 -7.30 6.90
CA ALA A 32 11.62 -6.91 8.20
C ALA A 32 12.94 -6.11 8.11
N GLU A 33 13.76 -6.38 7.10
CA GLU A 33 15.03 -5.68 6.85
C GLU A 33 14.85 -4.18 6.60
N LYS A 34 13.66 -3.74 6.15
CA LYS A 34 13.34 -2.32 5.94
C LYS A 34 13.21 -1.54 7.25
N ILE A 35 13.01 -2.24 8.37
CA ILE A 35 12.79 -1.64 9.69
C ILE A 35 13.84 -2.08 10.71
N GLN A 36 14.98 -2.62 10.27
CA GLN A 36 16.02 -3.17 11.15
C GLN A 36 16.57 -2.19 12.21
N SER A 37 16.46 -0.88 11.98
CA SER A 37 16.87 0.17 12.92
C SER A 37 15.75 0.61 13.87
N ALA A 38 14.52 0.13 13.66
CA ALA A 38 13.36 0.48 14.45
C ALA A 38 13.33 -0.30 15.77
N LYS A 39 12.79 0.33 16.82
CA LYS A 39 12.55 -0.32 18.12
C LYS A 39 11.09 -0.76 18.21
N GLN A 40 10.84 -2.01 18.61
CA GLN A 40 9.46 -2.44 18.79
C GLN A 40 8.83 -1.64 19.94
N ASN A 41 7.61 -1.12 19.74
CA ASN A 41 6.90 -0.38 20.77
C ASN A 41 5.38 -0.43 20.52
N VAL A 42 4.70 -1.36 21.18
CA VAL A 42 3.25 -1.56 20.99
C VAL A 42 2.44 -0.32 21.37
N GLU A 43 2.83 0.38 22.45
CA GLU A 43 2.13 1.57 22.94
C GLU A 43 2.18 2.69 21.89
N LYS A 44 3.37 3.07 21.41
CA LYS A 44 3.50 4.13 20.38
C LYS A 44 2.84 3.77 19.05
N MET A 45 2.66 2.48 18.79
CA MET A 45 2.14 1.98 17.53
C MET A 45 0.64 1.70 17.55
N HIS A 46 -0.03 1.85 18.70
CA HIS A 46 -1.43 1.44 18.89
C HIS A 46 -2.38 2.12 17.89
N ILE A 47 -2.23 3.45 17.66
CA ILE A 47 -3.08 4.21 16.75
C ILE A 47 -3.03 3.70 15.31
N TYR A 48 -1.85 3.26 14.86
CA TYR A 48 -1.67 2.74 13.50
C TYR A 48 -2.22 1.31 13.42
N LYS A 49 -2.03 0.52 14.46
CA LYS A 49 -2.52 -0.85 14.54
C LYS A 49 -4.05 -0.89 14.51
N GLU A 50 -4.71 0.02 15.21
CA GLU A 50 -6.16 0.13 15.24
C GLU A 50 -6.75 0.36 13.83
N GLU A 51 -6.28 1.36 13.09
CA GLU A 51 -6.77 1.61 11.74
C GLU A 51 -6.41 0.48 10.76
N LEU A 52 -5.21 -0.10 10.88
CA LEU A 52 -4.82 -1.24 10.05
C LEU A 52 -5.73 -2.45 10.29
N LEU A 53 -6.05 -2.76 11.55
CA LEU A 53 -6.98 -3.84 11.87
C LEU A 53 -8.39 -3.53 11.37
N ALA A 54 -8.89 -2.31 11.58
CA ALA A 54 -10.20 -1.88 11.08
C ALA A 54 -10.28 -2.03 9.55
N TYR A 55 -9.24 -1.62 8.82
CA TYR A 55 -9.18 -1.79 7.37
C TYR A 55 -9.19 -3.27 6.97
N LEU A 56 -8.33 -4.09 7.59
CA LEU A 56 -8.22 -5.52 7.28
C LEU A 56 -9.46 -6.33 7.67
N ASN A 57 -10.30 -5.80 8.57
CA ASN A 57 -11.62 -6.34 8.92
C ASN A 57 -12.77 -5.79 8.04
N GLY A 58 -12.49 -4.85 7.13
CA GLY A 58 -13.50 -4.25 6.26
C GLY A 58 -14.36 -3.18 6.93
N GLU A 59 -13.91 -2.65 8.07
CA GLU A 59 -14.59 -1.63 8.88
C GLU A 59 -14.13 -0.20 8.56
N LEU A 60 -13.00 -0.06 7.86
CA LEU A 60 -12.39 1.21 7.46
C LEU A 60 -12.06 1.21 5.96
N THR A 61 -12.41 2.30 5.27
CA THR A 61 -12.09 2.51 3.85
C THR A 61 -11.02 3.57 3.64
N ASP A 62 -10.87 4.50 4.59
CA ASP A 62 -10.00 5.67 4.50
C ASP A 62 -9.19 5.85 5.79
N PHE A 63 -7.87 5.87 5.64
CA PHE A 63 -6.94 6.03 6.76
C PHE A 63 -6.81 7.50 7.17
N THR A 64 -6.80 7.77 8.47
CA THR A 64 -6.64 9.13 9.02
C THR A 64 -5.31 9.30 9.76
N VAL A 65 -4.60 8.20 10.04
CA VAL A 65 -3.28 8.24 10.68
C VAL A 65 -2.26 9.10 9.91
N PRO A 66 -1.37 9.82 10.63
CA PRO A 66 -0.36 10.66 9.99
C PRO A 66 0.64 9.82 9.18
N LEU A 67 1.03 10.34 8.01
CA LEU A 67 2.00 9.71 7.11
C LEU A 67 3.24 10.60 6.98
N HIS A 68 4.41 9.99 7.06
CA HIS A 68 5.69 10.67 6.89
C HIS A 68 6.42 10.12 5.66
N LEU A 69 5.90 10.46 4.48
CA LEU A 69 6.35 9.90 3.21
C LEU A 69 7.54 10.68 2.64
N THR A 70 8.64 9.98 2.34
CA THR A 70 9.77 10.51 1.57
C THR A 70 9.82 9.79 0.23
N ALA A 71 9.67 10.52 -0.87
CA ALA A 71 9.69 9.94 -2.21
C ALA A 71 10.19 10.95 -3.26
N THR A 72 10.59 10.45 -4.44
CA THR A 72 10.94 11.32 -5.57
C THR A 72 9.71 12.05 -6.11
N PRO A 73 9.87 13.15 -6.87
CA PRO A 73 8.73 13.87 -7.47
C PRO A 73 7.80 12.95 -8.28
N LEU A 74 8.35 12.05 -9.11
CA LEU A 74 7.56 11.08 -9.87
C LEU A 74 6.81 10.10 -8.95
N GLN A 75 7.46 9.61 -7.90
CA GLN A 75 6.80 8.73 -6.94
C GLN A 75 5.65 9.45 -6.23
N MET A 76 5.84 10.71 -5.83
CA MET A 76 4.80 11.51 -5.21
C MET A 76 3.60 11.70 -6.17
N GLU A 77 3.83 12.07 -7.43
CA GLU A 77 2.75 12.15 -8.44
C GLU A 77 1.98 10.82 -8.56
N VAL A 78 2.70 9.71 -8.67
CA VAL A 78 2.09 8.36 -8.76
C VAL A 78 1.30 8.03 -7.50
N PHE A 79 1.87 8.23 -6.31
CA PHE A 79 1.22 7.91 -5.04
C PHE A 79 -0.05 8.74 -4.83
N GLN A 80 -0.04 10.02 -5.21
CA GLN A 80 -1.25 10.84 -5.18
C GLN A 80 -2.32 10.29 -6.13
N ALA A 81 -1.95 9.92 -7.36
CA ALA A 81 -2.88 9.27 -8.28
C ALA A 81 -3.45 7.95 -7.72
N LEU A 82 -2.63 7.12 -7.08
CA LEU A 82 -3.09 5.89 -6.42
C LEU A 82 -4.14 6.18 -5.34
N LYS A 83 -3.93 7.20 -4.51
CA LYS A 83 -4.87 7.58 -3.44
C LYS A 83 -6.23 8.06 -3.96
N THR A 84 -6.33 8.41 -5.24
CA THR A 84 -7.62 8.75 -5.87
C THR A 84 -8.44 7.53 -6.34
N ILE A 85 -7.87 6.33 -6.31
CA ILE A 85 -8.60 5.10 -6.69
C ILE A 85 -9.55 4.74 -5.54
N PRO A 86 -10.88 4.75 -5.72
CA PRO A 86 -11.82 4.44 -4.65
C PRO A 86 -11.68 3.02 -4.10
N TYR A 87 -12.15 2.81 -2.87
CA TYR A 87 -12.27 1.47 -2.28
C TYR A 87 -13.20 0.61 -3.14
N GLY A 88 -12.79 -0.62 -3.46
CA GLY A 88 -13.55 -1.53 -4.32
C GLY A 88 -13.45 -1.25 -5.83
N GLU A 89 -12.61 -0.29 -6.22
CA GLU A 89 -12.30 -0.02 -7.63
C GLU A 89 -10.86 -0.38 -7.99
N THR A 90 -10.61 -0.56 -9.29
CA THR A 90 -9.26 -0.79 -9.82
C THR A 90 -8.94 0.19 -10.94
N ARG A 91 -7.65 0.37 -11.21
CA ARG A 91 -7.13 1.07 -12.39
C ARG A 91 -6.01 0.25 -13.01
N THR A 92 -5.72 0.50 -14.28
CA THR A 92 -4.60 -0.09 -15.00
C THR A 92 -3.36 0.80 -14.85
N TYR A 93 -2.17 0.20 -14.99
CA TYR A 93 -0.91 0.97 -15.05
C TYR A 93 -0.94 2.07 -16.13
N THR A 94 -1.64 1.82 -17.24
CA THR A 94 -1.83 2.79 -18.33
C THR A 94 -2.73 3.96 -17.94
N GLU A 95 -3.80 3.71 -17.19
CA GLU A 95 -4.69 4.76 -16.68
C GLU A 95 -3.97 5.66 -15.68
N ILE A 96 -3.17 5.08 -14.77
CA ILE A 96 -2.35 5.88 -13.84
C ILE A 96 -1.34 6.75 -14.60
N ALA A 97 -0.67 6.18 -15.62
CA ALA A 97 0.27 6.94 -16.45
C ALA A 97 -0.41 8.08 -17.21
N ALA A 98 -1.63 7.87 -17.71
CA ALA A 98 -2.42 8.91 -18.35
C ALA A 98 -2.86 9.99 -17.35
N GLN A 99 -3.34 9.60 -16.16
CA GLN A 99 -3.82 10.51 -15.11
C GLN A 99 -2.74 11.52 -14.66
N ILE A 100 -1.48 11.09 -14.59
CA ILE A 100 -0.35 11.97 -14.23
C ILE A 100 0.24 12.71 -15.44
N ASN A 101 -0.46 12.73 -16.59
CA ASN A 101 -0.01 13.35 -17.84
C ASN A 101 1.32 12.80 -18.39
N ARG A 102 1.59 11.51 -18.16
CA ARG A 102 2.80 10.81 -18.66
C ARG A 102 2.44 9.48 -19.34
N PRO A 103 1.58 9.47 -20.39
CA PRO A 103 1.05 8.23 -20.98
C PRO A 103 2.13 7.27 -21.54
N LYS A 104 3.31 7.78 -21.91
CA LYS A 104 4.45 6.97 -22.39
C LYS A 104 5.30 6.37 -21.25
N ALA A 105 5.06 6.74 -20.00
CA ALA A 105 5.92 6.40 -18.85
C ALA A 105 5.42 5.19 -18.04
N VAL A 106 4.61 4.30 -18.63
CA VAL A 106 3.97 3.15 -17.95
C VAL A 106 4.96 2.30 -17.14
N ARG A 107 6.15 2.02 -17.69
CA ARG A 107 7.19 1.26 -16.97
C ARG A 107 7.72 2.00 -15.75
N ALA A 108 7.96 3.31 -15.86
CA ALA A 108 8.43 4.13 -14.74
C ALA A 108 7.35 4.24 -13.65
N VAL A 109 6.08 4.35 -14.05
CA VAL A 109 4.92 4.27 -13.14
C VAL A 109 4.89 2.92 -12.42
N GLY A 110 5.01 1.80 -13.14
CA GLY A 110 5.08 0.47 -12.54
C GLY A 110 6.20 0.33 -11.50
N THR A 111 7.39 0.86 -11.81
CA THR A 111 8.51 0.90 -10.85
C THR A 111 8.22 1.77 -9.63
N ALA A 112 7.58 2.93 -9.81
CA ALA A 112 7.18 3.79 -8.69
C ALA A 112 6.16 3.12 -7.78
N ILE A 113 5.13 2.48 -8.37
CA ILE A 113 4.12 1.69 -7.65
C ILE A 113 4.78 0.54 -6.85
N GLY A 114 5.71 -0.19 -7.47
CA GLY A 114 6.43 -1.29 -6.81
C GLY A 114 7.34 -0.84 -5.66
N ARG A 115 7.67 0.45 -5.59
CA ARG A 115 8.45 1.09 -4.51
C ARG A 115 7.57 1.75 -3.45
N ASN A 116 6.26 1.50 -3.45
CA ASN A 116 5.37 1.98 -2.39
C ASN A 116 5.82 1.45 -1.02
N PRO A 117 6.19 2.34 -0.07
CA PRO A 117 6.58 1.92 1.27
C PRO A 117 5.37 1.73 2.21
N LEU A 118 4.19 2.23 1.86
CA LEU A 118 2.99 2.22 2.71
C LEU A 118 1.91 1.38 2.04
N LEU A 119 2.03 0.05 2.12
CA LEU A 119 0.98 -0.84 1.65
C LEU A 119 -0.37 -0.52 2.33
N PHE A 120 -1.45 -0.78 1.60
CA PHE A 120 -2.85 -0.52 1.97
C PHE A 120 -3.22 0.97 1.98
N VAL A 121 -2.46 1.80 2.71
CA VAL A 121 -2.69 3.25 2.83
C VAL A 121 -2.47 3.96 1.49
N ILE A 122 -1.40 3.61 0.78
CA ILE A 122 -1.25 3.92 -0.64
C ILE A 122 -1.73 2.66 -1.38
N PRO A 123 -2.89 2.69 -2.06
CA PRO A 123 -3.59 1.47 -2.47
C PRO A 123 -3.03 0.90 -3.79
N CYS A 124 -1.74 0.55 -3.81
CA CYS A 124 -1.09 -0.01 -4.99
C CYS A 124 -1.63 -1.39 -5.41
N HIS A 125 -2.31 -2.11 -4.51
CA HIS A 125 -3.02 -3.36 -4.84
C HIS A 125 -4.20 -3.13 -5.78
N ARG A 126 -4.78 -1.91 -5.83
CA ARG A 126 -5.86 -1.54 -6.76
C ARG A 126 -5.38 -1.33 -8.20
N VAL A 127 -4.06 -1.38 -8.46
CA VAL A 127 -3.53 -1.27 -9.83
C VAL A 127 -3.28 -2.64 -10.45
N ILE A 128 -3.86 -2.88 -11.61
CA ILE A 128 -3.79 -4.17 -12.32
C ILE A 128 -3.22 -4.03 -13.73
N GLY A 129 -2.80 -5.16 -14.31
CA GLY A 129 -2.38 -5.25 -15.69
C GLY A 129 -3.53 -5.02 -16.67
N LYS A 130 -3.21 -4.72 -17.93
CA LYS A 130 -4.20 -4.70 -19.01
C LYS A 130 -4.86 -6.09 -19.12
N ASN A 131 -6.15 -6.13 -19.47
CA ASN A 131 -6.98 -7.34 -19.56
C ASN A 131 -7.27 -8.02 -18.21
N GLY A 132 -7.23 -7.26 -17.12
CA GLY A 132 -7.58 -7.78 -15.79
C GLY A 132 -6.47 -8.59 -15.13
N LYS A 133 -5.25 -8.63 -15.69
CA LYS A 133 -4.19 -9.51 -15.17
C LYS A 133 -3.67 -9.01 -13.82
N LEU A 134 -3.66 -9.88 -12.81
CA LEU A 134 -2.96 -9.60 -11.56
C LEU A 134 -1.46 -9.75 -11.76
N THR A 135 -0.74 -8.64 -11.60
CA THR A 135 0.72 -8.60 -11.70
C THR A 135 1.29 -7.85 -10.52
N GLY A 136 2.50 -8.23 -10.08
CA GLY A 136 3.38 -7.46 -9.21
C GLY A 136 2.74 -6.84 -7.96
N TYR A 137 3.11 -7.35 -6.79
CA TYR A 137 2.79 -6.71 -5.52
C TYR A 137 3.93 -6.98 -4.54
N SER A 138 4.41 -5.95 -3.84
CA SER A 138 5.54 -6.10 -2.91
C SER A 138 5.20 -6.98 -1.70
N GLY A 139 3.91 -7.08 -1.34
CA GLY A 139 3.41 -8.06 -0.37
C GLY A 139 3.08 -9.45 -0.94
N GLY A 140 3.31 -9.68 -2.24
CA GLY A 140 3.00 -10.93 -2.93
C GLY A 140 1.59 -11.00 -3.54
N ILE A 141 1.42 -11.79 -4.61
CA ILE A 141 0.15 -11.87 -5.37
C ILE A 141 -1.03 -12.34 -4.51
N ARG A 142 -0.82 -13.34 -3.64
CA ARG A 142 -1.87 -13.83 -2.72
C ARG A 142 -2.44 -12.72 -1.83
N MET A 143 -1.58 -11.86 -1.29
CA MET A 143 -2.03 -10.73 -0.46
C MET A 143 -2.84 -9.73 -1.29
N LYS A 144 -2.40 -9.44 -2.53
CA LYS A 144 -3.15 -8.58 -3.45
C LYS A 144 -4.55 -9.13 -3.74
N GLU A 145 -4.67 -10.43 -3.97
CA GLU A 145 -5.96 -11.11 -4.16
C GLU A 145 -6.84 -11.00 -2.90
N SER A 146 -6.28 -11.29 -1.72
CA SER A 146 -7.01 -11.17 -0.44
C SER A 146 -7.54 -9.75 -0.20
N LEU A 147 -6.74 -8.72 -0.54
CA LEU A 147 -7.15 -7.32 -0.40
C LEU A 147 -8.24 -6.95 -1.41
N LEU A 148 -8.12 -7.36 -2.68
CA LEU A 148 -9.15 -7.08 -3.67
C LEU A 148 -10.48 -7.76 -3.32
N ASN A 149 -10.41 -8.99 -2.77
CA ASN A 149 -11.58 -9.69 -2.23
C ASN A 149 -12.19 -8.97 -1.01
N LEU A 150 -11.36 -8.55 -0.05
CA LEU A 150 -11.76 -7.76 1.11
C LEU A 150 -12.53 -6.51 0.66
N GLU A 151 -12.00 -5.82 -0.37
CA GLU A 151 -12.63 -4.64 -0.97
C GLU A 151 -13.82 -4.94 -1.88
N LYS A 152 -14.24 -6.21 -1.99
CA LYS A 152 -15.36 -6.66 -2.83
C LYS A 152 -15.20 -6.32 -4.31
N VAL A 153 -13.96 -6.24 -4.79
CA VAL A 153 -13.67 -6.15 -6.22
C VAL A 153 -14.11 -7.46 -6.88
N ASN A 154 -14.88 -7.37 -7.96
CA ASN A 154 -15.33 -8.56 -8.68
C ASN A 154 -14.16 -9.25 -9.39
N LEU A 155 -13.55 -10.24 -8.74
CA LEU A 155 -12.42 -10.98 -9.28
C LEU A 155 -12.77 -11.84 -10.50
N ASN A 156 -14.04 -12.16 -10.75
CA ASN A 156 -14.45 -12.95 -11.93
C ASN A 156 -14.21 -12.19 -13.25
N GLN A 157 -13.95 -10.89 -13.19
CA GLN A 157 -13.54 -10.07 -14.33
C GLN A 157 -12.01 -9.94 -14.46
N LEU A 158 -11.25 -10.49 -13.52
CA LEU A 158 -9.79 -10.49 -13.51
C LEU A 158 -9.26 -11.80 -14.09
N SER A 159 -8.13 -11.71 -14.79
CA SER A 159 -7.41 -12.87 -15.31
C SER A 159 -6.23 -13.18 -14.39
N PHE A 160 -6.06 -14.46 -14.05
CA PHE A 160 -4.96 -14.97 -13.24
C PHE A 160 -3.83 -15.51 -14.14
#